data_AF-A0A1Q6DWC0-F1
#
_entry.id   AF-A0A1Q6DWC0-F1
#
_cell.length_a   1.000
_cell.length_b   1.000
_cell.length_c   1.000
_cell.angle_alpha   90.00
_cell.angle_beta   90.00
_cell.angle_gamma   90.00
#
_symmetry.space_group_name_H-M   'P 1'
#
loop_
_entity.id
_entity.type
_entity.pdbx_description
1 polymer ?
#
loop_
_entity_poly.entity_id
_entity_poly.type
_entity_poly.pdbx_seq_one_letter_code
_entity_poly.pdbx_strand_id
1 'polypeptide(L)' 'MGVVRRINEWTLEKIEEGKYAIKKRKEKKAEIITNDYIPPNNPLNTLNPMIDRIEVNNFSEAEKEFKKYAKNYDQNPLKF' A
#
# COMPACT_ATOMS: atom_id res chain seq x y z
N MET A 1 -2.80 2.05 14.57
CA MET A 1 -2.05 2.41 13.35
C MET A 1 -0.58 2.16 13.61
N GLY A 2 0.04 1.26 12.86
CA GLY A 2 1.42 0.82 13.11
C GLY A 2 2.18 0.63 11.81
N VAL A 3 3.44 1.07 11.79
CA VAL A 3 4.35 0.78 10.68
C VAL A 3 4.66 -0.71 10.72
N VAL A 4 4.27 -1.42 9.66
CA VAL A 4 4.53 -2.86 9.50
C VAL A 4 5.97 -3.06 9.07
N ARG A 5 6.42 -2.29 8.07
CA ARG A 5 7.73 -2.49 7.46
C ARG A 5 8.27 -1.20 6.86
N ARG A 6 9.59 -1.03 6.90
CA ARG A 6 10.29 0.10 6.27
C ARG A 6 11.44 -0.41 5.42
N ILE A 7 11.58 0.12 4.22
CA ILE A 7 12.68 -0.16 3.29
C ILE A 7 13.11 1.18 2.68
N ASN A 8 14.30 1.66 3.03
CA ASN A 8 14.79 2.98 2.61
C ASN A 8 13.76 4.09 2.93
N GLU A 9 13.22 4.72 1.89
CA GLU A 9 12.22 5.80 1.95
C GLU A 9 10.76 5.29 1.89
N TRP A 10 10.58 3.97 1.70
CA TRP A 10 9.31 3.29 1.60
C TRP A 10 8.86 2.74 2.95
N THR A 11 7.58 2.90 3.24
CA THR A 11 6.95 2.47 4.48
C THR A 11 5.65 1.75 4.16
N LEU A 12 5.51 0.53 4.65
CA LEU A 12 4.25 -0.20 4.69
C LEU A 12 3.60 0.07 6.05
N GLU A 13 2.45 0.74 6.04
CA GLU A 13 1.71 1.11 7.24
C GLU A 13 0.39 0.35 7.30
N LYS A 14 0.09 -0.31 8.43
CA LYS A 14 -1.21 -0.93 8.64
C LYS A 14 -2.20 0.15 9.04
N ILE A 15 -3.16 0.41 8.13
CA ILE A 15 -4.24 1.36 8.35
C ILE A 15 -5.29 0.69 9.23
N GLU A 16 -5.74 -0.49 8.80
CA GLU A 16 -6.79 -1.28 9.43
C GLU A 16 -6.60 -2.77 9.10
N GLU A 17 -7.44 -3.63 9.67
CA GLU A 17 -7.39 -5.05 9.37
C GLU A 17 -7.69 -5.29 7.90
N GLY A 18 -6.75 -5.95 7.23
CA GLY A 18 -6.79 -6.18 5.80
C GLY A 18 -6.46 -4.99 4.90
N LYS A 19 -6.04 -3.84 5.44
CA LYS A 19 -5.64 -2.69 4.61
C LYS A 19 -4.32 -2.08 5.04
N TYR A 20 -3.44 -1.94 4.06
CA TYR A 20 -2.09 -1.45 4.26
C TYR A 20 -1.79 -0.34 3.26
N ALA A 21 -1.17 0.74 3.71
CA ALA A 21 -0.74 1.83 2.85
C ALA A 21 0.76 1.74 2.57
N ILE A 22 1.13 1.84 1.30
CA ILE A 22 2.50 2.03 0.86
C ILE A 22 2.75 3.53 0.76
N LYS A 23 3.66 4.05 1.60
CA LYS A 23 4.06 5.46 1.63
C LYS A 23 5.52 5.62 1.23
N LYS A 24 5.84 6.65 0.46
CA LYS A 24 7.20 7.13 0.21
C LYS A 24 7.32 8.55 0.74
N ARG A 25 8.28 8.84 1.64
CA ARG A 25 8.47 10.19 2.23
C ARG A 25 7.17 10.83 2.76
N LYS A 26 6.33 10.04 3.43
CA LYS A 26 4.98 10.41 3.95
C LYS A 26 3.86 10.53 2.91
N GLU A 27 4.15 10.42 1.62
CA GLU A 27 3.14 10.45 0.57
C GLU A 27 2.63 9.04 0.25
N LYS A 28 1.31 8.85 0.23
CA LYS A 28 0.70 7.56 -0.11
C LYS A 28 0.80 7.32 -1.61
N LYS A 29 1.52 6.27 -2.01
CA LYS A 29 1.72 5.88 -3.40
C LYS A 29 0.81 4.74 -3.82
N ALA A 30 0.62 3.77 -2.93
CA ALA A 30 -0.26 2.64 -3.17
C ALA A 30 -0.97 2.19 -1.90
N GLU A 31 -2.00 1.37 -2.09
CA GLU A 31 -2.73 0.69 -1.03
C GLU A 31 -2.83 -0.79 -1.34
N ILE A 32 -2.54 -1.63 -0.35
CA ILE A 32 -2.74 -3.07 -0.42
C ILE A 32 -3.98 -3.42 0.38
N ILE A 33 -4.90 -4.14 -0.25
CA ILE A 33 -6.16 -4.61 0.32
C ILE A 33 -6.13 -6.13 0.33
N THR A 34 -6.41 -6.75 1.48
CA THR A 34 -6.58 -8.20 1.60
C THR A 34 -8.06 -8.57 1.46
N ASN A 35 -8.36 -9.84 1.16
CA ASN A 35 -9.76 -10.32 1.14
C ASN A 35 -10.50 -10.13 2.48
N ASP A 36 -9.77 -10.11 3.60
CA ASP A 36 -10.35 -9.81 4.93
C ASP A 36 -10.77 -8.34 5.12
N TYR A 37 -10.44 -7.45 4.18
CA TYR A 37 -10.81 -6.04 4.29
C TYR A 37 -12.28 -5.84 3.96
N ILE A 38 -13.03 -5.41 4.97
CA ILE A 38 -14.42 -4.98 4.81
C ILE A 38 -14.39 -3.47 4.59
N PRO A 39 -14.63 -2.96 3.37
CA PRO A 39 -14.63 -1.53 3.14
C PRO A 39 -15.71 -0.88 4.01
N PRO A 40 -15.39 0.18 4.77
CA PRO A 40 -16.42 0.96 5.45
C PRO A 40 -17.35 1.54 4.39
N ASN A 41 -18.65 1.62 4.72
CA ASN A 41 -19.77 2.03 3.86
C ASN A 41 -19.68 3.47 3.29
N ASN A 42 -18.51 4.10 3.33
CA ASN A 42 -18.23 5.43 2.80
C ASN A 42 -17.45 5.36 1.47
N PRO A 43 -18.15 5.39 0.31
CA PRO A 43 -17.52 5.40 -1.01
C PRO A 43 -16.73 6.69 -1.31
N LEU A 44 -16.84 7.73 -0.48
CA LEU A 44 -16.24 9.05 -0.75
C LEU A 44 -14.75 9.18 -0.45
N ASN A 45 -14.12 8.25 0.30
CA ASN A 45 -12.74 8.45 0.80
C ASN A 45 -11.64 7.77 -0.04
N THR A 46 -11.98 7.06 -1.11
CA THR A 46 -11.05 6.14 -1.79
C THR A 46 -10.79 6.48 -3.26
N LEU A 47 -11.38 7.56 -3.80
CA LEU A 47 -11.18 7.96 -5.19
C LEU A 47 -10.03 8.97 -5.31
N ASN A 48 -8.82 8.57 -4.92
CA ASN A 48 -7.63 9.20 -5.47
C ASN A 48 -7.22 8.39 -6.71
N PRO A 49 -7.52 8.86 -7.94
CA PRO A 49 -7.23 8.11 -9.16
C PRO A 49 -5.73 7.90 -9.42
N MET A 50 -4.87 8.54 -8.62
CA MET A 50 -3.40 8.43 -8.71
C MET A 50 -2.79 7.39 -7.76
N ILE A 51 -3.58 6.70 -6.93
CA ILE A 51 -3.04 5.73 -5.96
C ILE A 51 -3.33 4.32 -6.46
N ASP A 52 -2.28 3.54 -6.73
CA ASP A 52 -2.38 2.13 -7.08
C ASP A 52 -3.08 1.34 -5.97
N ARG A 53 -4.07 0.52 -6.32
CA ARG A 53 -4.64 -0.48 -5.42
C ARG A 53 -4.17 -1.86 -5.80
N ILE A 54 -3.69 -2.61 -4.81
CA ILE A 54 -3.15 -3.95 -4.97
C ILE A 54 -3.99 -4.87 -4.10
N GLU A 55 -4.74 -5.77 -4.71
CA GLU A 55 -5.55 -6.75 -4.00
C GLU A 55 -4.73 -8.04 -3.81
N VAL A 56 -4.67 -8.53 -2.58
CA VAL A 56 -3.92 -9.75 -2.21
C VAL A 56 -4.77 -10.66 -1.33
N ASN A 57 -4.41 -11.93 -1.19
CA ASN A 57 -5.23 -12.83 -0.35
C ASN A 57 -4.89 -12.71 1.13
N ASN A 58 -3.65 -12.38 1.48
CA ASN A 58 -3.18 -12.39 2.86
C ASN A 58 -2.02 -11.41 3.09
N PHE A 59 -1.65 -11.23 4.36
CA PHE A 59 -0.56 -10.35 4.77
C PHE A 59 0.81 -10.73 4.18
N SER A 60 1.09 -12.03 4.00
CA SER A 60 2.36 -12.49 3.43
C SER A 60 2.51 -12.04 1.97
N GLU A 61 1.42 -12.07 1.20
CA GLU A 61 1.38 -11.51 -0.15
C GLU A 61 1.51 -9.98 -0.14
N ALA A 62 0.87 -9.30 0.82
CA ALA A 62 1.02 -7.85 0.99
C ALA A 62 2.50 -7.44 1.18
N GLU A 63 3.25 -8.20 1.99
CA GLU A 63 4.68 -7.95 2.18
C GLU A 63 5.51 -8.19 0.92
N LYS A 64 5.17 -9.22 0.13
CA LYS A 64 5.85 -9.51 -1.15
C LYS A 64 5.60 -8.39 -2.16
N GLU A 65 4.36 -7.98 -2.31
CA GLU A 65 3.98 -6.89 -3.21
C GLU A 65 4.59 -5.57 -2.77
N PHE A 66 4.64 -5.27 -1.47
CA PHE A 66 5.35 -4.10 -0.96
C PHE A 66 6.83 -4.10 -1.33
N LYS A 67 7.54 -5.22 -1.14
CA LYS A 67 8.96 -5.33 -1.53
C LYS A 67 9.15 -5.14 -3.03
N LYS A 68 8.27 -5.74 -3.83
CA LYS A 68 8.29 -5.61 -5.30
C LYS A 68 8.02 -4.17 -5.73
N TYR A 69 7.05 -3.50 -5.12
CA TYR A 69 6.70 -2.10 -5.37
C TYR A 69 7.86 -1.16 -5.03
N ALA A 70 8.43 -1.30 -3.83
CA ALA A 70 9.57 -0.52 -3.39
C ALA A 70 10.78 -0.72 -4.31
N LYS A 71 11.05 -1.96 -4.76
CA LYS A 71 12.15 -2.27 -5.69
C LYS A 71 11.89 -1.73 -7.10
N ASN A 72 10.69 -1.91 -7.66
CA ASN A 72 10.35 -1.42 -9.00
C ASN A 72 10.46 0.10 -9.09
N TYR A 73 9.97 0.83 -8.09
CA TYR A 73 10.05 2.29 -8.10
C TYR A 73 11.46 2.82 -7.83
N ASP A 74 12.28 2.09 -7.07
CA ASP A 74 13.70 2.43 -6.90
C ASP A 74 14.46 2.30 -8.23
N GLN A 75 14.13 1.26 -9.02
CA GLN A 75 14.71 1.05 -10.35
C GLN A 75 14.12 1.95 -11.43
N ASN A 76 12.95 2.57 -11.22
CA ASN A 76 12.28 3.38 -12.23
C ASN A 76 11.60 4.64 -11.63
N PRO A 77 12.38 5.66 -11.22
CA PRO A 77 11.86 6.86 -10.56
C PRO A 77 11.06 7.82 -11.47
N LEU A 78 10.90 7.51 -12.77
CA LEU A 78 10.46 8.46 -13.81
C LEU A 78 9.11 8.15 -14.49
N LYS A 79 8.34 7.13 -14.07
CA LYS A 79 6.96 6.98 -14.57
C LYS A 79 6.00 7.84 -13.75
N PHE A 80 5.89 9.10 -14.16
CA PHE A 80 4.76 10.01 -13.89
C PHE A 80 3.87 10.09 -15.12
#